data_AF-A0A348VWT5-F1
#
_entry.id   AF-A0A348VWT5-F1
#
_cell.length_a   1.000
_cell.length_b   1.000
_cell.length_c   1.000
_cell.angle_alpha   90.00
_cell.angle_beta   90.00
_cell.angle_gamma   90.00
#
_symmetry.space_group_name_H-M   'P 1'
#
loop_
_entity.id
_entity.type
_entity.pdbx_description
1 polymer ?
#
loop_
_entity_poly.entity_id
_entity_poly.type
_entity_poly.pdbx_seq_one_letter_code
_entity_poly.pdbx_strand_id
1 'polypeptide(L)'
;MTEPHLYPRYARPRLVEALADTPVVLLHGPRQSGKTTLAQIVGAAAGYAYITFDDDVQLAAALSDPVGFIADLPDRAVLDEVQRAPGLFTAIKTAVDRRRTPGRFILTGSANILLVPKLADSLAGRM
;
A
#
# COMPACT_ATOMS: atom_id res chain seq x y z
N MET A 1 14.73 7.04 26.30
CA MET A 1 13.85 7.47 25.20
C MET A 1 12.49 6.87 25.49
N THR A 2 11.50 7.70 25.81
CA THR A 2 10.15 7.24 26.16
C THR A 2 9.53 6.61 24.91
N GLU A 3 9.17 5.33 24.97
CA GLU A 3 8.40 4.71 23.88
C GLU A 3 7.15 5.55 23.64
N PRO A 4 6.88 5.98 22.40
CA PRO A 4 5.71 6.80 22.13
C PRO A 4 4.46 6.02 22.52
N HIS A 5 3.63 6.61 23.40
CA HIS A 5 2.37 6.00 23.78
C HIS A 5 1.45 5.98 22.57
N LEU A 6 1.40 4.84 21.89
CA LEU A 6 0.53 4.63 20.74
C LEU A 6 -0.87 4.28 21.26
N TYR A 7 -1.86 5.07 20.82
CA TYR A 7 -3.26 4.74 21.04
C TYR A 7 -3.64 3.46 20.29
N PRO A 8 -4.59 2.66 20.80
CA PRO A 8 -5.10 1.49 20.12
C PRO A 8 -5.54 1.81 18.68
N ARG A 9 -5.02 1.03 17.73
CA ARG A 9 -5.38 1.16 16.31
C ARG A 9 -6.55 0.22 16.00
N TYR A 10 -7.78 0.73 16.11
CA TYR A 10 -9.00 -0.07 15.95
C TYR A 10 -9.13 -0.76 14.58
N ALA A 11 -8.49 -0.24 13.53
CA ALA A 11 -8.48 -0.86 12.20
C ALA A 11 -7.46 -2.00 12.06
N ARG A 12 -6.57 -2.21 13.04
CA ARG A 12 -5.53 -3.26 12.98
C ARG A 12 -6.09 -4.67 12.79
N PRO A 13 -7.12 -5.14 13.55
CA PRO A 13 -7.65 -6.49 13.37
C PRO A 13 -8.18 -6.71 11.95
N ARG A 14 -8.94 -5.73 11.42
CA ARG A 14 -9.49 -5.78 10.05
C ARG A 14 -8.40 -5.79 8.98
N LEU A 15 -7.33 -5.00 9.17
CA LEU A 15 -6.19 -5.02 8.26
C LEU A 15 -5.51 -6.39 8.26
N VAL A 16 -5.26 -6.97 9.43
CA VAL A 16 -4.62 -8.30 9.54
C VAL A 16 -5.50 -9.39 8.91
N GLU A 17 -6.81 -9.34 9.15
CA GLU A 17 -7.78 -10.25 8.54
C GLU A 17 -7.76 -10.16 7.01
N ALA A 18 -7.88 -8.95 6.44
CA ALA A 18 -7.85 -8.76 4.99
C ALA A 18 -6.52 -9.21 4.35
N LEU A 19 -5.39 -9.02 5.03
CA LEU A 19 -4.09 -9.47 4.52
C LEU A 19 -3.94 -11.00 4.48
N ALA A 20 -4.81 -11.75 5.15
CA ALA A 20 -4.76 -13.20 5.15
C ALA A 20 -5.32 -13.82 3.86
N ASP A 21 -6.19 -13.13 3.12
CA ASP A 21 -6.84 -13.66 1.91
C ASP A 21 -6.75 -12.74 0.67
N THR A 22 -6.54 -11.44 0.89
CA THR A 22 -6.61 -10.43 -0.18
C THR A 22 -5.20 -10.00 -0.58
N PRO A 23 -4.85 -10.05 -1.88
CA PRO A 23 -3.48 -9.77 -2.32
C PRO A 23 -3.09 -8.28 -2.20
N VAL A 24 -4.05 -7.36 -2.29
CA VAL A 24 -3.82 -5.92 -2.14
C VAL A 24 -4.80 -5.36 -1.12
N VAL A 25 -4.33 -4.69 -0.07
CA VAL A 25 -5.22 -4.05 0.92
C VAL A 25 -4.95 -2.55 0.93
N LEU A 26 -5.99 -1.75 0.73
CA LEU A 26 -5.89 -0.28 0.74
C LEU A 26 -6.37 0.31 2.08
N LEU A 27 -5.46 1.00 2.75
CA LEU A 27 -5.73 1.86 3.89
C LEU A 27 -5.96 3.30 3.42
N HIS A 28 -7.22 3.68 3.24
CA HIS A 28 -7.60 5.03 2.86
C HIS A 28 -8.33 5.77 3.99
N GLY A 29 -8.37 7.10 3.90
CA GLY A 29 -9.05 7.94 4.87
C GLY A 29 -8.49 9.36 4.93
N PRO A 30 -9.05 10.24 5.79
CA PRO A 30 -8.60 11.63 5.90
C PRO A 30 -7.12 11.74 6.24
N ARG A 31 -6.51 12.88 5.94
CA ARG A 31 -5.13 13.16 6.36
C ARG A 31 -5.03 13.11 7.88
N GLN A 32 -3.85 12.75 8.40
CA GLN A 32 -3.56 12.70 9.85
C GLN A 32 -4.39 11.70 10.68
N SER A 33 -5.08 10.75 10.06
CA SER A 33 -5.82 9.68 10.77
C SER A 33 -4.97 8.49 11.23
N GLY A 34 -3.64 8.52 11.02
CA GLY A 34 -2.72 7.46 11.45
C GLY A 34 -2.61 6.23 10.54
N LYS A 35 -3.02 6.35 9.26
CA LYS A 35 -2.92 5.29 8.24
C LYS A 35 -1.49 4.79 8.06
N THR A 36 -0.55 5.70 7.80
CA THR A 36 0.88 5.41 7.63
C THR A 36 1.44 4.69 8.85
N THR A 37 1.13 5.16 10.05
CA THR A 37 1.56 4.51 11.29
C THR A 37 1.00 3.10 11.42
N LEU A 38 -0.28 2.88 11.08
CA LEU A 38 -0.87 1.54 11.11
C LEU A 38 -0.20 0.61 10.08
N ALA A 39 0.01 1.09 8.85
CA ALA A 39 0.65 0.34 7.78
C ALA A 39 2.09 -0.05 8.15
N GLN A 40 2.85 0.88 8.74
CA GLN A 40 4.21 0.63 9.22
C GLN A 40 4.24 -0.39 10.37
N ILE A 41 3.35 -0.26 11.37
CA ILE A 41 3.28 -1.19 12.51
C ILE A 41 2.96 -2.61 12.03
N VAL A 42 1.94 -2.78 11.19
CA VAL A 42 1.55 -4.10 10.67
C VAL A 42 2.59 -4.63 9.69
N GLY A 43 3.10 -3.77 8.80
CA GLY A 43 4.11 -4.12 7.82
C GLY A 43 5.42 -4.58 8.47
N ALA A 44 5.95 -3.83 9.43
CA ALA A 44 7.17 -4.19 10.14
C ALA A 44 7.03 -5.53 10.88
N ALA A 45 5.89 -5.75 11.55
CA ALA A 45 5.61 -7.01 12.24
C ALA A 45 5.52 -8.22 11.30
N ALA A 46 5.18 -8.00 10.02
CA ALA A 46 4.98 -9.05 9.02
C ALA A 46 6.06 -9.08 7.92
N GLY A 47 7.16 -8.33 8.09
CA GLY A 47 8.32 -8.32 7.20
C GLY A 47 8.13 -7.59 5.87
N TYR A 48 7.29 -6.56 5.82
CA TYR A 48 7.08 -5.76 4.62
C TYR A 48 8.20 -4.73 4.46
N ALA A 49 8.68 -4.55 3.24
CA ALA A 49 9.43 -3.34 2.90
C ALA A 49 8.49 -2.13 2.92
N TYR A 50 8.98 -1.00 3.41
CA TYR A 50 8.21 0.25 3.45
C TYR A 50 8.78 1.25 2.45
N ILE A 51 7.92 1.73 1.55
CA ILE A 51 8.23 2.74 0.55
C ILE A 51 7.19 3.84 0.66
N THR A 52 7.64 5.09 0.67
CA THR A 52 6.77 6.26 0.64
C THR A 52 7.02 7.07 -0.61
N PHE A 53 5.93 7.48 -1.27
CA PHE A 53 6.00 8.40 -2.40
C PHE A 53 6.03 9.87 -1.97
N ASP A 54 6.16 10.14 -0.67
CA ASP A 54 6.62 11.43 -0.18
C ASP A 54 8.13 11.65 -0.37
N ASP A 55 8.89 10.58 -0.62
CA ASP A 55 10.27 10.67 -1.10
C ASP A 55 10.30 10.91 -2.62
N ASP A 56 10.93 12.00 -3.04
CA ASP A 56 10.95 12.42 -4.45
C ASP A 56 11.72 11.45 -5.35
N VAL A 57 12.72 10.74 -4.83
CA VAL A 57 13.49 9.74 -5.59
C VAL A 57 12.63 8.51 -5.85
N GLN A 58 11.93 8.01 -4.82
CA GLN A 58 10.99 6.90 -4.95
C GLN A 58 9.85 7.24 -5.89
N LEU A 59 9.30 8.45 -5.77
CA LEU A 59 8.24 8.92 -6.66
C LEU A 59 8.73 9.02 -8.11
N ALA A 60 9.90 9.62 -8.35
CA ALA A 60 10.44 9.75 -9.70
C ALA A 60 10.68 8.37 -10.35
N ALA A 61 11.23 7.41 -9.60
CA ALA A 61 11.42 6.04 -10.08
C ALA A 61 10.08 5.37 -10.44
N ALA A 62 9.08 5.45 -9.55
CA ALA A 62 7.76 4.89 -9.78
C ALA A 62 7.00 5.54 -10.94
N LEU A 63 7.22 6.82 -11.21
CA LEU A 63 6.62 7.53 -12.34
C LEU A 63 7.32 7.20 -13.67
N SER A 64 8.64 7.01 -13.64
CA SER A 64 9.44 6.72 -14.83
C SER A 64 9.21 5.31 -15.37
N ASP A 65 9.19 4.31 -14.50
CA ASP A 65 8.91 2.92 -14.88
C ASP A 65 8.08 2.21 -13.79
N PRO A 66 6.74 2.37 -13.80
CA PRO A 66 5.88 1.73 -12.83
C PRO A 66 5.97 0.20 -12.83
N VAL A 67 6.25 -0.41 -13.99
CA VAL A 67 6.27 -1.87 -14.14
C VAL A 67 7.56 -2.44 -13.58
N GLY A 68 8.71 -1.88 -13.97
CA GLY A 68 10.01 -2.22 -13.39
C GLY A 68 10.04 -1.96 -11.89
N PHE A 69 9.52 -0.81 -11.45
CA PHE A 69 9.44 -0.47 -10.03
C PHE A 69 8.74 -1.56 -9.21
N ILE A 70 7.55 -2.01 -9.63
CA ILE A 70 6.81 -3.08 -8.94
C ILE A 70 7.51 -4.44 -9.05
N ALA A 71 8.18 -4.72 -10.18
CA ALA A 71 8.89 -5.97 -10.39
C ALA A 71 10.11 -6.13 -9.46
N ASP A 72 10.78 -5.03 -9.13
CA ASP A 72 11.95 -5.00 -8.25
C ASP A 72 11.59 -5.01 -6.75
N LEU A 73 10.31 -4.83 -6.41
CA LEU A 73 9.87 -4.90 -5.02
C LEU A 73 9.97 -6.32 -4.46
N PRO A 74 10.24 -6.44 -3.15
CA PRO A 74 10.07 -7.72 -2.47
C PRO A 74 8.60 -8.15 -2.50
N ASP A 75 8.38 -9.43 -2.19
CA ASP A 75 7.04 -10.03 -2.20
C ASP A 75 6.03 -9.35 -1.28
N ARG A 76 6.48 -8.64 -0.25
CA ARG A 76 5.62 -7.91 0.68
C ARG A 76 6.09 -6.47 0.77
N ALA A 77 5.25 -5.54 0.30
CA ALA A 77 5.58 -4.13 0.30
C ALA A 77 4.42 -3.25 0.78
N VAL A 78 4.74 -2.27 1.62
CA VAL A 78 3.88 -1.13 1.94
C VAL A 78 4.23 0.00 0.99
N LEU A 79 3.23 0.48 0.24
CA LEU A 79 3.34 1.60 -0.69
C LEU A 79 2.49 2.76 -0.15
N ASP A 80 3.15 3.72 0.47
CA ASP A 80 2.53 4.85 1.15
C ASP A 80 2.30 6.04 0.20
N GLU A 81 1.12 6.66 0.29
CA GLU A 81 0.66 7.76 -0.57
C GLU A 81 0.65 7.39 -2.08
N VAL A 82 0.21 6.16 -2.41
CA VAL A 82 0.25 5.58 -3.76
C VAL A 82 -0.52 6.40 -4.82
N GLN A 83 -1.47 7.25 -4.42
CA GLN A 83 -2.14 8.15 -5.35
C GLN A 83 -1.20 9.16 -6.04
N ARG A 84 0.01 9.37 -5.50
CA ARG A 84 1.04 10.20 -6.15
C ARG A 84 1.63 9.55 -7.40
N ALA A 85 1.55 8.22 -7.51
CA ALA A 85 2.01 7.46 -8.67
C ALA A 85 0.90 6.55 -9.24
N PRO A 86 -0.15 7.12 -9.90
CA PRO A 86 -1.31 6.36 -10.37
C PRO A 86 -0.99 5.24 -11.37
N GLY A 87 0.15 5.32 -12.07
CA GLY A 87 0.62 4.27 -12.98
C GLY A 87 0.88 2.93 -12.27
N LEU A 88 1.16 2.96 -10.97
CA LEU A 88 1.42 1.76 -10.17
C LEU A 88 0.19 0.86 -10.07
N PHE A 89 -1.05 1.37 -10.17
CA PHE A 89 -2.24 0.51 -10.06
C PHE A 89 -2.29 -0.55 -11.16
N THR A 90 -1.95 -0.18 -12.39
CA THR A 90 -1.87 -1.13 -13.52
C THR A 90 -0.70 -2.09 -13.37
N ALA A 91 0.44 -1.63 -12.84
CA ALA A 91 1.61 -2.47 -12.59
C ALA A 91 1.35 -3.49 -11.48
N ILE A 92 0.74 -3.05 -10.36
CA ILE A 92 0.31 -3.92 -9.25
C ILE A 92 -0.68 -4.96 -9.73
N LYS A 93 -1.71 -4.56 -10.50
CA LYS A 93 -2.66 -5.48 -11.13
C LYS A 93 -1.92 -6.59 -11.87
N THR A 94 -1.01 -6.21 -12.76
CA THR A 94 -0.23 -7.15 -13.59
C THR A 94 0.62 -8.08 -12.73
N ALA A 95 1.26 -7.55 -11.69
CA ALA A 95 2.07 -8.35 -10.77
C ALA A 95 1.22 -9.36 -9.98
N VAL A 96 0.05 -8.96 -9.49
CA VAL A 96 -0.90 -9.82 -8.77
C VAL A 96 -1.48 -10.89 -9.69
N ASP A 97 -1.80 -10.55 -10.93
CA ASP A 97 -2.34 -11.50 -11.92
C ASP A 97 -1.33 -12.60 -12.26
N ARG A 98 -0.04 -12.25 -12.35
CA ARG A 98 1.04 -13.22 -12.55
C ARG A 98 1.28 -14.11 -11.34
N ARG A 99 1.14 -13.55 -10.14
CA ARG A 99 1.35 -14.28 -8.89
C ARG A 99 0.46 -13.71 -7.78
N ARG A 100 -0.66 -14.39 -7.57
CA ARG A 100 -1.66 -14.02 -6.56
C ARG A 100 -1.24 -14.57 -5.20
N THR A 101 -0.65 -13.70 -4.37
CA THR A 101 -0.26 -14.02 -2.99
C THR A 101 -1.04 -13.12 -2.04
N PRO A 102 -1.75 -13.65 -1.03
CA PRO A 102 -2.40 -12.82 0.00
C PRO A 102 -1.41 -11.90 0.71
N GLY A 103 -1.84 -10.67 0.99
CA GLY A 103 -1.02 -9.67 1.67
C GLY A 103 0.25 -9.30 0.89
N ARG A 104 0.21 -9.29 -0.44
CA ARG A 104 1.38 -8.90 -1.23
C ARG A 104 1.66 -7.40 -1.09
N PHE A 105 0.60 -6.58 -1.10
CA PHE A 105 0.72 -5.13 -1.06
C PHE A 105 -0.21 -4.53 -0.01
N ILE A 106 0.35 -3.67 0.85
CA ILE A 106 -0.42 -2.72 1.65
C ILE A 106 -0.29 -1.37 0.96
N LEU A 107 -1.40 -0.79 0.53
CA LEU A 107 -1.42 0.54 -0.06
C LEU A 107 -1.94 1.54 0.97
N THR A 108 -1.41 2.75 0.99
CA THR A 108 -2.04 3.86 1.71
C THR A 108 -2.38 4.98 0.76
N GLY A 109 -3.40 5.76 1.12
CA GLY A 109 -3.68 7.01 0.43
C GLY A 109 -4.72 7.87 1.13
N SER A 110 -4.79 9.14 0.72
CA SER A 110 -5.83 10.05 1.21
C SER A 110 -7.23 9.60 0.77
N ALA A 111 -8.29 10.12 1.39
CA ALA A 111 -9.69 9.74 1.09
C ALA A 111 -10.06 9.86 -0.40
N ASN A 112 -9.45 10.79 -1.13
CA ASN A 112 -9.70 11.02 -2.56
C ASN A 112 -9.11 9.93 -3.47
N ILE A 113 -8.33 8.98 -2.93
CA ILE A 113 -7.73 7.90 -3.73
C ILE A 113 -8.79 7.08 -4.46
N LEU A 114 -9.98 6.92 -3.87
CA LEU A 114 -11.11 6.22 -4.49
C LEU A 114 -11.70 6.95 -5.70
N LEU A 115 -11.40 8.24 -5.86
CA LEU A 115 -11.81 9.04 -7.01
C LEU A 115 -10.82 8.92 -8.19
N VAL A 116 -9.69 8.24 -8.01
CA VAL A 116 -8.74 8.00 -9.09
C VAL A 116 -9.36 6.94 -10.03
N PRO A 117 -9.79 7.28 -11.26
CA PRO A 117 -10.54 6.34 -12.09
C PRO A 117 -9.75 5.07 -12.40
N LYS A 118 -8.43 5.21 -12.52
CA LYS A 118 -7.50 4.10 -12.77
C LYS A 118 -7.45 3.07 -11.64
N LEU A 119 -7.78 3.44 -10.39
CA LEU A 119 -7.72 2.53 -9.26
C LEU A 119 -8.80 1.45 -9.36
N ALA A 120 -10.05 1.87 -9.53
CA ALA A 120 -11.21 0.98 -9.53
C ALA A 120 -11.10 -0.08 -10.64
N ASP A 121 -10.77 0.33 -11.87
CA ASP A 121 -10.62 -0.58 -13.00
C ASP A 121 -9.40 -1.50 -12.89
N SER A 122 -8.33 -1.03 -12.25
CA SER A 122 -7.09 -1.80 -12.17
C SER A 122 -7.14 -2.87 -11.09
N LEU A 123 -7.75 -2.58 -9.93
CA LEU A 123 -7.68 -3.47 -8.76
C LEU A 123 -8.98 -4.20 -8.42
N ALA A 124 -10.04 -4.07 -9.23
CA ALA A 124 -11.27 -4.84 -9.05
C ALA A 124 -11.01 -6.35 -8.90
N GLY A 125 -11.59 -6.98 -7.87
CA GLY A 125 -11.45 -8.43 -7.58
C GLY A 125 -10.09 -8.86 -7.02
N ARG A 126 -9.23 -7.90 -6.66
CA ARG A 126 -7.88 -8.10 -6.10
C ARG A 126 -7.68 -7.35 -4.78
N MET A 127 -8.63 -6.49 -4.41
CA MET A 127 -8.67 -5.63 -3.23
C MET A 127 -10.03 -5.77 -2.54
#